data_AF-A0A0H2QXW8-F1
#
_entry.id   AF-A0A0H2QXW8-F1
#
_cell.length_a   1.000
_cell.length_b   1.000
_cell.length_c   1.000
_cell.angle_alpha   90.00
_cell.angle_beta   90.00
_cell.angle_gamma   90.00
#
_symmetry.space_group_name_H-M   'P 1'
#
loop_
_entity.id
_entity.type
_entity.pdbx_description
1 polymer ?
#
loop_
_entity_poly.entity_id
_entity_poly.type
_entity_poly.pdbx_seq_one_letter_code
_entity_poly.pdbx_strand_id
1 'polypeptide(L)'
;SSLVCSFCDISGHAEATCFKKQSASELAKAKTAEYKQKKCSRGKGNQQKANSAAETTSSAAASSTSDSKASPATANRVEFAGKASCPPPSPLPTGSDWIADTGATIHMTPHLHWFWTYTPNKTPICLADSSIIYSAGIGDVEFEPVRKNG
;
A
#
# COMPACT_ATOMS: atom_id res chain seq x y z
N SER A 1 41.89 -31.92 -7.31
CA SER A 1 40.49 -31.45 -7.22
C SER A 1 40.40 -30.04 -7.73
N SER A 2 39.59 -29.75 -8.74
CA SER A 2 39.31 -28.38 -9.19
C SER A 2 38.40 -27.68 -8.19
N LEU A 3 38.79 -26.50 -7.71
CA LEU A 3 37.88 -25.64 -6.94
C LEU A 3 36.83 -25.06 -7.90
N VAL A 4 35.58 -25.50 -7.76
CA VAL A 4 34.41 -24.99 -8.48
C VAL A 4 33.70 -23.98 -7.59
N CYS A 5 33.29 -22.86 -8.16
CA CYS A 5 32.57 -21.81 -7.45
C CYS A 5 31.06 -22.08 -7.42
N SER A 6 30.51 -22.37 -6.24
CA SER A 6 29.08 -22.66 -6.01
C SER A 6 28.11 -21.51 -6.36
N PHE A 7 28.60 -20.32 -6.73
CA PHE A 7 27.77 -19.18 -7.13
C PHE A 7 27.62 -19.04 -8.65
N CYS A 8 28.54 -19.61 -9.44
CA CYS A 8 28.55 -19.43 -10.89
C CYS A 8 29.01 -20.64 -11.69
N ASP A 9 29.22 -21.78 -11.03
CA ASP A 9 29.60 -23.10 -11.55
C ASP A 9 30.87 -23.13 -12.41
N ILE A 10 31.68 -22.08 -12.33
CA ILE A 10 32.97 -21.96 -13.02
C ILE A 10 34.09 -22.45 -12.11
N SER A 11 34.97 -23.30 -12.64
CA SER A 11 36.19 -23.75 -11.98
C SER A 11 37.30 -22.68 -12.00
N GLY A 12 38.18 -22.72 -11.00
CA GLY A 12 39.38 -21.87 -10.92
C GLY A 12 39.33 -20.76 -9.88
N HIS A 13 38.26 -20.65 -9.08
CA HIS A 13 38.18 -19.74 -7.94
C HIS A 13 37.24 -20.27 -6.86
N ALA A 14 37.37 -19.75 -5.64
CA ALA A 14 36.46 -20.01 -4.54
C ALA A 14 35.33 -18.98 -4.53
N GLU A 15 34.20 -19.30 -3.88
CA GLU A 15 33.02 -18.43 -3.84
C GLU A 15 33.31 -17.02 -3.26
N ALA A 16 34.25 -16.92 -2.31
CA ALA A 16 34.69 -15.66 -1.71
C ALA A 16 35.39 -14.71 -2.72
N THR A 17 36.04 -15.25 -3.74
CA THR A 17 36.75 -14.49 -4.79
C THR A 17 35.97 -14.45 -6.11
N CYS A 18 34.66 -14.78 -6.08
CA CYS A 18 33.82 -14.74 -7.27
C CYS A 18 33.47 -13.30 -7.69
N PHE A 19 34.04 -12.86 -8.82
CA PHE A 19 33.79 -11.53 -9.38
C PHE A 19 32.30 -11.25 -9.68
N LYS A 20 31.55 -12.27 -10.15
CA LYS A 20 30.09 -12.18 -10.35
C LYS A 20 29.34 -11.95 -9.03
N LYS A 21 29.81 -12.56 -7.93
CA LYS A 21 29.22 -12.40 -6.59
C LYS A 21 29.54 -11.03 -5.99
N GLN A 22 30.77 -10.54 -6.17
CA GLN A 22 31.20 -9.23 -5.70
C GLN A 22 30.40 -8.11 -6.36
N SER A 23 30.34 -8.09 -7.70
CA SER A 23 29.56 -7.10 -8.46
C SER A 23 28.05 -7.16 -8.15
N ALA A 24 27.46 -8.36 -8.02
CA ALA A 24 26.07 -8.50 -7.58
C ALA A 24 25.83 -7.93 -6.17
N SER A 25 26.74 -8.19 -5.22
CA SER A 25 26.70 -7.63 -3.86
C SER A 25 26.79 -6.10 -3.86
N GLU A 26 27.67 -5.52 -4.67
CA GLU A 26 27.85 -4.07 -4.79
C GLU A 26 26.60 -3.40 -5.36
N LEU A 27 26.04 -3.94 -6.45
CA LEU A 27 24.80 -3.44 -7.05
C LEU A 27 23.61 -3.53 -6.07
N ALA A 28 23.50 -4.61 -5.30
CA ALA A 28 22.46 -4.76 -4.28
C ALA A 28 22.62 -3.74 -3.13
N LYS A 29 23.86 -3.51 -2.67
CA LYS A 29 24.18 -2.49 -1.66
C LYS A 29 23.90 -1.07 -2.16
N ALA A 30 24.27 -0.75 -3.40
CA ALA A 30 24.01 0.54 -4.03
C ALA A 30 22.50 0.84 -4.11
N LYS A 31 21.71 -0.09 -4.66
CA LYS A 31 20.23 0.02 -4.72
C LYS A 31 19.60 0.19 -3.33
N THR A 32 20.12 -0.51 -2.32
CA THR A 32 19.66 -0.39 -0.93
C THR A 32 20.02 0.98 -0.33
N ALA A 33 21.19 1.53 -0.63
CA ALA A 33 21.61 2.86 -0.20
C ALA A 33 20.78 3.96 -0.86
N GLU A 34 20.53 3.88 -2.17
CA GLU A 34 19.64 4.81 -2.88
C GLU A 34 18.22 4.82 -2.30
N TYR A 35 17.65 3.64 -2.02
CA TYR A 35 16.33 3.54 -1.41
C TYR A 35 16.28 4.22 -0.03
N LYS A 36 17.32 4.04 0.80
CA LYS A 36 17.45 4.75 2.08
C LYS A 36 17.57 6.26 1.89
N GLN A 37 18.38 6.75 0.94
CA GLN A 37 18.52 8.18 0.65
C GLN A 37 17.19 8.81 0.21
N LYS A 38 16.46 8.16 -0.70
CA LYS A 38 15.12 8.58 -1.18
C LYS A 38 14.06 8.62 -0.06
N LYS A 39 14.22 7.79 0.98
CA LYS A 39 13.36 7.80 2.18
C LYS A 39 13.69 8.96 3.12
N CYS A 40 14.97 9.28 3.32
CA CYS A 40 15.40 10.37 4.19
C CYS A 40 15.12 11.78 3.63
N SER A 41 15.18 11.97 2.31
CA SER A 41 14.93 13.27 1.68
C SER A 41 13.47 13.73 1.76
N ARG A 42 12.50 12.80 1.85
CA ARG A 42 11.08 13.12 2.07
C ARG A 42 10.75 13.64 3.49
N GLY A 43 11.72 13.64 4.41
CA GLY A 43 11.54 14.07 5.81
C GLY A 43 11.86 15.53 6.13
N LYS A 44 12.30 16.34 5.14
CA LYS A 44 12.62 17.78 5.33
C LYS A 44 11.83 18.64 4.34
N GLY A 45 10.56 18.86 4.62
CA GLY A 45 9.63 19.57 3.75
C GLY A 45 8.59 20.40 4.50
N ASN A 46 8.95 21.67 4.75
CA ASN A 46 8.07 22.82 4.91
C ASN A 46 7.23 23.01 6.20
N GLN A 47 7.75 23.85 7.12
CA GLN A 47 6.95 24.71 8.00
C GLN A 47 6.98 26.15 7.47
N GLN A 48 6.08 26.51 6.56
CA GLN A 48 5.79 27.90 6.17
C GLN A 48 4.26 27.99 6.02
N LYS A 49 3.58 28.48 7.05
CA LYS A 49 3.23 29.88 7.31
C LYS A 49 2.04 30.35 6.45
N ALA A 50 0.92 30.60 7.12
CA ALA A 50 -0.34 31.02 6.54
C ALA A 50 -0.37 32.54 6.18
N ASN A 51 -1.50 32.93 5.55
CA ASN A 51 -1.92 34.26 5.14
C ASN A 51 -1.17 34.94 3.98
N SER A 52 -1.85 35.07 2.85
CA SER A 52 -2.36 36.37 2.39
C SER A 52 -3.42 36.18 1.28
N ALA A 53 -4.67 36.53 1.57
CA ALA A 53 -5.69 36.81 0.56
C ALA A 53 -6.53 37.96 1.10
N ALA A 54 -6.35 39.14 0.53
CA ALA A 54 -7.10 40.34 0.88
C ALA A 54 -7.81 40.84 -0.38
N GLU A 55 -9.11 40.56 -0.48
CA GLU A 55 -10.00 41.28 -1.40
C GLU A 55 -11.26 41.71 -0.63
N THR A 56 -11.25 42.98 -0.26
CA THR A 56 -12.43 43.82 -0.01
C THR A 56 -13.11 44.06 -1.37
N THR A 57 -14.44 44.18 -1.55
CA THR A 57 -15.51 44.60 -0.64
C THR A 57 -16.89 44.21 -1.22
N SER A 58 -17.90 43.98 -0.35
CA SER A 58 -19.37 44.12 -0.60
C SER A 58 -20.05 43.21 -1.66
N SER A 59 -21.28 42.69 -1.52
CA SER A 59 -22.33 42.64 -0.47
C SER A 59 -23.50 41.78 -1.04
N ALA A 60 -24.46 41.18 -0.34
CA ALA A 60 -24.86 41.02 1.08
C ALA A 60 -25.58 39.62 1.21
N ALA A 61 -26.35 39.20 2.24
CA ALA A 61 -26.80 39.78 3.51
C ALA A 61 -27.06 38.66 4.56
N ALA A 62 -26.91 38.99 5.84
CA ALA A 62 -27.52 38.41 7.05
C ALA A 62 -27.97 36.93 7.10
N SER A 63 -27.30 36.14 7.95
CA SER A 63 -27.97 35.37 9.03
C SER A 63 -26.98 35.04 10.16
N SER A 64 -27.51 34.85 11.37
CA SER A 64 -26.77 35.06 12.62
C SER A 64 -26.12 33.81 13.23
N THR A 65 -25.04 34.05 13.98
CA THR A 65 -24.55 33.33 15.18
C THR A 65 -25.54 32.37 15.87
N SER A 66 -25.16 31.23 16.46
CA SER A 66 -23.88 30.49 16.58
C SER A 66 -24.21 29.06 17.13
N ASP A 67 -23.36 28.17 17.69
CA ASP A 67 -21.99 28.24 18.21
C ASP A 67 -21.29 26.86 18.23
N SER A 68 -20.10 26.78 18.84
CA SER A 68 -19.17 25.64 18.79
C SER A 68 -19.24 24.72 20.01
N LYS A 69 -18.84 23.44 19.82
CA LYS A 69 -18.01 22.75 20.81
C LYS A 69 -17.05 21.73 20.18
N ALA A 70 -15.84 22.19 19.90
CA ALA A 70 -14.69 21.31 19.70
C ALA A 70 -14.17 20.78 21.05
N SER A 71 -13.50 19.63 21.04
CA SER A 71 -12.35 19.41 21.92
C SER A 71 -11.36 18.40 21.31
N PRO A 72 -10.03 18.53 21.50
CA PRO A 72 -9.03 17.82 20.70
C PRO A 72 -8.27 16.73 21.47
N ALA A 73 -7.72 15.75 20.75
CA ALA A 73 -6.62 14.91 21.26
C ALA A 73 -5.73 14.33 20.13
N THR A 74 -4.61 15.01 19.91
CA THR A 74 -3.27 14.52 19.56
C THR A 74 -3.08 13.00 19.36
N ALA A 75 -2.67 12.59 18.15
CA ALA A 75 -1.45 11.78 17.93
C ALA A 75 -1.15 11.60 16.43
N ASN A 76 0.13 11.52 16.07
CA ASN A 76 0.54 10.99 14.76
C ASN A 76 0.19 9.49 14.68
N ARG A 77 -0.98 9.17 14.12
CA ARG A 77 -1.35 7.78 13.79
C ARG A 77 -0.53 7.33 12.57
N VAL A 78 0.70 6.89 12.83
CA VAL A 78 1.51 6.20 11.83
C VAL A 78 0.88 4.83 11.61
N GLU A 79 0.20 4.66 10.48
CA GLU A 79 -0.41 3.38 10.11
C GLU A 79 0.69 2.40 9.69
N PHE A 80 0.74 1.26 10.38
CA PHE A 80 1.75 0.23 10.17
C PHE A 80 1.07 -1.13 10.02
N ALA A 81 1.23 -1.74 8.84
CA ALA A 81 0.56 -2.99 8.45
C ALA A 81 0.80 -4.15 9.42
N GLY A 82 1.89 -4.14 10.21
CA GLY A 82 2.19 -5.18 11.19
C GLY A 82 1.16 -5.36 12.33
N LYS A 83 0.18 -4.44 12.48
CA LYS A 83 -0.95 -4.63 13.42
C LYS A 83 -2.18 -5.32 12.79
N ALA A 84 -2.20 -5.55 11.47
CA ALA A 84 -3.32 -6.21 10.78
C ALA A 84 -3.21 -7.74 10.74
N SER A 85 -2.19 -8.32 11.38
CA SER A 85 -1.91 -9.77 11.31
C SER A 85 -2.85 -10.58 12.21
N CYS A 86 -4.03 -10.93 11.70
CA CYS A 86 -4.77 -12.08 12.21
C CYS A 86 -4.09 -13.38 11.72
N PRO A 87 -3.75 -14.34 12.59
CA PRO A 87 -3.28 -15.64 12.13
C PRO A 87 -4.43 -16.34 11.37
N PRO A 88 -4.19 -16.90 10.16
CA PRO A 88 -5.22 -17.61 9.44
C PRO A 88 -5.60 -18.88 10.23
N PRO A 89 -6.89 -19.19 10.41
CA PRO A 89 -7.29 -20.48 10.92
C PRO A 89 -6.84 -21.59 9.95
N SER A 90 -6.63 -22.79 10.50
CA SER A 90 -6.23 -24.02 9.80
C SER A 90 -7.12 -24.31 8.58
N PRO A 91 -6.61 -25.06 7.58
CA PRO A 91 -6.80 -24.81 6.15
C PRO A 91 -8.20 -24.31 5.79
N LEU A 92 -8.25 -23.04 5.37
CA LEU A 92 -9.46 -22.34 4.98
C LEU A 92 -10.27 -23.14 3.94
N PRO A 93 -11.61 -23.18 4.06
CA PRO A 93 -12.48 -23.63 2.97
C PRO A 93 -12.13 -22.88 1.69
N THR A 94 -12.03 -23.60 0.58
CA THR A 94 -11.54 -23.03 -0.68
C THR A 94 -12.48 -21.97 -1.24
N GLY A 95 -12.18 -20.70 -0.95
CA GLY A 95 -12.58 -19.55 -1.75
C GLY A 95 -13.80 -18.74 -1.30
N SER A 96 -14.54 -19.13 -0.26
CA SER A 96 -15.80 -18.44 0.11
C SER A 96 -15.67 -17.34 1.16
N ASP A 97 -14.53 -17.21 1.83
CA ASP A 97 -14.32 -16.20 2.88
C ASP A 97 -13.76 -14.89 2.30
N TRP A 98 -14.37 -13.75 2.64
CA TRP A 98 -13.89 -12.42 2.26
C TRP A 98 -13.01 -11.82 3.35
N ILE A 99 -11.89 -11.20 2.95
CA ILE A 99 -11.00 -10.46 3.85
C ILE A 99 -11.14 -8.97 3.54
N ALA A 100 -11.75 -8.23 4.47
CA ALA A 100 -11.82 -6.78 4.41
C ALA A 100 -10.44 -6.17 4.71
N ASP A 101 -9.69 -5.80 3.66
CA ASP A 101 -8.39 -5.14 3.78
C ASP A 101 -8.53 -3.61 3.84
N THR A 102 -8.19 -2.99 4.98
CA THR A 102 -8.19 -1.52 5.13
C THR A 102 -7.06 -0.82 4.36
N GLY A 103 -6.07 -1.57 3.86
CA GLY A 103 -4.97 -1.06 3.04
C GLY A 103 -5.32 -0.86 1.55
N ALA A 104 -6.47 -1.36 1.10
CA ALA A 104 -6.92 -1.25 -0.28
C ALA A 104 -8.15 -0.33 -0.42
N THR A 105 -8.12 0.54 -1.42
CA THR A 105 -9.26 1.44 -1.76
C THR A 105 -10.31 0.73 -2.62
N ILE A 106 -9.91 -0.30 -3.36
CA ILE A 106 -10.77 -1.17 -4.16
C ILE A 106 -10.33 -2.62 -3.96
N HIS A 107 -11.29 -3.53 -3.94
CA HIS A 107 -11.05 -4.97 -3.76
C HIS A 107 -11.59 -5.73 -4.97
N MET A 108 -11.05 -6.93 -5.22
CA MET A 108 -11.45 -7.77 -6.34
C MET A 108 -11.94 -9.13 -5.83
N THR A 109 -13.03 -9.63 -6.40
CA THR A 109 -13.58 -10.96 -6.10
C THR A 109 -14.02 -11.67 -7.40
N PRO A 110 -13.86 -12.99 -7.53
CA PRO A 110 -14.51 -13.77 -8.59
C PRO A 110 -16.01 -13.97 -8.33
N HIS A 111 -16.51 -13.67 -7.12
CA HIS A 111 -17.88 -13.95 -6.70
C HIS A 111 -18.86 -12.86 -7.14
N LEU A 112 -19.33 -12.97 -8.38
CA LEU A 112 -20.33 -12.06 -8.95
C LEU A 112 -21.61 -11.96 -8.08
N HIS A 113 -21.97 -13.02 -7.36
CA HIS A 113 -23.19 -13.08 -6.54
C HIS A 113 -23.10 -12.33 -5.19
N TRP A 114 -21.93 -11.78 -4.82
CA TRP A 114 -21.78 -10.91 -3.64
C TRP A 114 -22.15 -9.45 -3.91
N PHE A 115 -22.22 -9.08 -5.18
CA PHE A 115 -22.51 -7.72 -5.60
C PHE A 115 -24.00 -7.39 -5.45
N TRP A 116 -24.31 -6.38 -4.65
CA TRP A 116 -25.65 -5.79 -4.55
C TRP A 116 -25.99 -4.96 -5.80
N THR A 117 -25.00 -4.22 -6.30
CA THR A 117 -25.04 -3.53 -7.59
C THR A 117 -23.98 -4.13 -8.50
N TYR A 118 -24.24 -4.28 -9.81
CA TYR A 118 -23.21 -4.71 -10.75
C TYR A 118 -23.39 -4.05 -12.11
N THR A 119 -22.33 -3.41 -12.61
CA THR A 119 -22.26 -2.82 -13.95
C THR A 119 -21.08 -3.41 -14.73
N PRO A 120 -21.29 -3.96 -15.94
CA PRO A 120 -20.20 -4.37 -16.82
C PRO A 120 -19.25 -3.20 -17.11
N ASN A 121 -17.96 -3.41 -16.85
CA ASN A 121 -16.92 -2.39 -16.93
C ASN A 121 -15.57 -3.06 -17.19
N LYS A 122 -14.86 -2.61 -18.23
CA LYS A 122 -13.53 -3.11 -18.61
C LYS A 122 -12.44 -2.11 -18.24
N THR A 123 -11.96 -2.20 -17.01
CA THR A 123 -10.80 -1.47 -16.52
C THR A 123 -9.54 -2.33 -16.64
N PRO A 124 -8.44 -1.84 -17.24
CA PRO A 124 -7.17 -2.57 -17.32
C PRO A 124 -6.48 -2.61 -15.95
N ILE A 125 -5.94 -3.77 -15.60
CA ILE A 125 -5.26 -4.04 -14.33
C ILE A 125 -3.88 -4.62 -14.66
N CYS A 126 -2.84 -3.89 -14.27
CA CYS A 126 -1.45 -4.33 -14.46
C CYS A 126 -1.06 -5.30 -13.34
N LEU A 127 -0.59 -6.49 -13.70
CA LEU A 127 -0.09 -7.49 -12.76
C LEU A 127 1.40 -7.29 -12.46
N ALA A 128 1.92 -7.99 -11.46
CA ALA A 128 3.31 -7.86 -11.01
C ALA A 128 4.36 -8.28 -12.07
N ASP A 129 3.96 -9.09 -13.05
CA ASP A 129 4.76 -9.49 -14.22
C ASP A 129 4.67 -8.47 -15.39
N SER A 130 4.02 -7.32 -15.18
CA SER A 130 3.71 -6.30 -16.19
C SER A 130 2.72 -6.74 -17.28
N SER A 131 2.06 -7.89 -17.15
CA SER A 131 0.92 -8.24 -18.00
C SER A 131 -0.33 -7.43 -17.62
N ILE A 132 -1.29 -7.31 -18.54
CA ILE A 132 -2.54 -6.57 -18.32
C ILE A 132 -3.71 -7.54 -18.44
N ILE A 133 -4.52 -7.63 -17.38
CA ILE A 133 -5.85 -8.26 -17.40
C ILE A 133 -6.94 -7.17 -17.39
N TYR A 134 -8.19 -7.54 -17.64
CA TYR A 134 -9.32 -6.61 -17.62
C TYR A 134 -10.38 -7.07 -16.62
N SER A 135 -10.98 -6.12 -15.89
CA SER A 135 -12.17 -6.40 -15.07
C SER A 135 -13.35 -6.83 -15.95
N ALA A 136 -14.24 -7.65 -15.39
CA ALA A 136 -15.54 -7.95 -16.00
C ALA A 136 -16.58 -6.85 -15.69
N GLY A 137 -16.52 -6.27 -14.49
CA GLY A 137 -17.42 -5.24 -14.02
C GLY A 137 -16.99 -4.66 -12.67
N ILE A 138 -17.82 -3.76 -12.17
CA ILE A 138 -17.67 -3.08 -10.89
C ILE A 138 -19.04 -2.93 -10.22
N GLY A 139 -19.04 -2.80 -8.90
CA GLY A 139 -20.24 -2.58 -8.11
C GLY A 139 -19.94 -2.62 -6.61
N ASP A 140 -21.00 -2.62 -5.82
CA ASP A 140 -20.95 -2.52 -4.36
C ASP A 140 -21.27 -3.86 -3.70
N VAL A 141 -20.58 -4.16 -2.59
CA VAL A 141 -20.81 -5.34 -1.75
C VAL A 141 -21.18 -4.85 -0.35
N GLU A 142 -22.34 -5.26 0.14
CA GLU A 142 -22.80 -4.98 1.51
C GLU A 142 -22.45 -6.16 2.42
N PHE A 143 -21.89 -5.89 3.61
CA PHE A 143 -21.58 -6.91 4.60
C PHE A 143 -21.69 -6.37 6.03
N GLU A 144 -22.16 -7.21 6.96
CA GLU A 144 -22.24 -6.88 8.38
C GLU A 144 -21.06 -7.52 9.15
N PRO A 145 -20.16 -6.72 9.77
CA PRO A 145 -19.00 -7.25 10.48
C PRO A 145 -19.39 -7.85 11.85
N VAL A 146 -19.49 -9.18 11.92
CA VAL A 146 -19.78 -9.89 13.18
C VAL A 146 -18.58 -9.85 14.13
N ARG A 147 -18.75 -9.22 15.30
CA ARG A 147 -17.83 -9.37 16.42
C ARG A 147 -18.16 -10.64 17.20
N LYS A 148 -17.26 -11.62 17.19
CA LYS A 148 -17.30 -12.72 18.15
C LYS A 148 -16.82 -12.19 19.51
N ASN A 149 -17.70 -12.22 20.51
CA ASN A 149 -17.27 -12.06 21.91
C ASN A 149 -16.40 -13.28 22.26
N GLY A 150 -15.23 -13.01 22.86
CA GLY A 150 -14.31 -14.03 23.39
C GLY A 150 -14.66 -14.43 24.82
#